data_AF-A0A3D2S8T6-F1
#
_entry.id   AF-A0A3D2S8T6-F1
#
_cell.length_a   1.000
_cell.length_b   1.000
_cell.length_c   1.000
_cell.angle_alpha   90.00
_cell.angle_beta   90.00
_cell.angle_gamma   90.00
#
_symmetry.space_group_name_H-M   'P 1'
#
loop_
_entity.id
_entity.type
_entity.pdbx_description
1 polymer ?
#
loop_
_entity_poly.entity_id
_entity_poly.type
_entity_poly.pdbx_seq_one_letter_code
_entity_poly.pdbx_strand_id
1 'polypeptide(L)'
;MLAGYLGFYSGKKFNSTVVTLENRGLHPLAIQVMKEDGIDIASARNILMQQIPSRRYDLLINLTGETFQLPNNTTVLEIADISISYNDSYSAFEDILQQFRNIREEIKVFAIETAGKYSAAQL
;
A
#
# COMPACT_ATOMS: atom_id res chain seq x y z
N MET A 1 -1.99 3.04 3.27
CA MET A 1 -2.36 4.07 2.28
C MET A 1 -2.72 3.43 0.94
N LEU A 2 -1.79 2.73 0.28
CA LEU A 2 -2.00 2.14 -1.06
C LEU A 2 -3.29 1.31 -1.21
N ALA A 3 -3.52 0.34 -0.31
CA ALA A 3 -4.74 -0.48 -0.36
C ALA A 3 -6.03 0.36 -0.28
N GLY A 4 -6.01 1.47 0.47
CA GLY A 4 -7.14 2.40 0.55
C GLY A 4 -7.40 3.08 -0.79
N TYR A 5 -6.37 3.59 -1.45
CA TYR A 5 -6.51 4.21 -2.78
C TYR A 5 -6.88 3.21 -3.87
N LEU A 6 -6.28 2.02 -3.89
CA LEU A 6 -6.66 0.97 -4.84
C LEU A 6 -8.14 0.61 -4.67
N GLY A 7 -8.61 0.46 -3.43
CA GLY A 7 -10.03 0.23 -3.14
C GLY A 7 -10.92 1.38 -3.61
N PHE A 8 -10.49 2.63 -3.40
CA PHE A 8 -11.24 3.82 -3.82
C PHE A 8 -11.33 3.94 -5.35
N TYR A 9 -10.18 3.98 -6.04
CA TYR A 9 -10.12 4.22 -7.49
C TYR A 9 -10.59 3.04 -8.35
N SER A 10 -10.51 1.81 -7.84
CA SER A 10 -11.05 0.65 -8.55
C SER A 10 -12.54 0.41 -8.32
N GLY A 11 -13.22 1.22 -7.48
CA GLY A 11 -14.59 0.94 -7.08
C GLY A 11 -14.72 -0.36 -6.28
N LYS A 12 -13.76 -0.63 -5.38
CA LYS A 12 -13.66 -1.82 -4.51
C LYS A 12 -13.48 -3.15 -5.26
N LYS A 13 -12.95 -3.14 -6.48
CA LYS A 13 -12.61 -4.36 -7.23
C LYS A 13 -11.35 -5.05 -6.72
N PHE A 14 -10.43 -4.29 -6.11
CA PHE A 14 -9.24 -4.87 -5.47
C PHE A 14 -9.57 -5.50 -4.13
N ASN A 15 -9.30 -6.80 -3.98
CA ASN A 15 -9.29 -7.51 -2.70
C ASN A 15 -7.86 -7.57 -2.15
N SER A 16 -7.43 -6.48 -1.50
CA SER A 16 -6.04 -6.33 -1.06
C SER A 16 -5.74 -7.08 0.24
N THR A 17 -4.67 -7.88 0.26
CA THR A 17 -4.01 -8.32 1.51
C THR A 17 -2.86 -7.37 1.81
N VAL A 18 -2.90 -6.68 2.95
CA VAL A 18 -1.77 -5.85 3.42
C VAL A 18 -0.87 -6.70 4.29
N VAL A 19 0.41 -6.77 3.93
CA VAL A 19 1.42 -7.57 4.62
C VAL A 19 2.48 -6.64 5.20
N THR A 20 2.93 -6.92 6.42
CA THR A 20 4.05 -6.22 7.06
C THR A 20 5.10 -7.20 7.56
N LEU A 21 6.35 -6.72 7.68
CA LEU A 21 7.44 -7.46 8.32
C LEU A 21 7.25 -7.52 9.84
N GLU A 22 6.77 -6.41 10.41
CA GLU A 22 6.56 -6.24 11.84
C GLU A 22 5.15 -5.73 12.15
N ASN A 23 4.65 -6.03 13.35
CA ASN A 23 3.34 -5.57 13.79
C ASN A 23 3.48 -4.25 14.58
N ARG A 24 3.48 -3.11 13.87
CA ARG A 24 3.56 -1.77 14.48
C ARG A 24 2.24 -0.98 14.43
N GLY A 25 1.17 -1.60 13.94
CA GLY A 25 -0.09 -0.89 13.65
C GLY A 25 0.06 0.19 12.58
N LEU A 26 -0.98 0.99 12.39
CA LEU A 26 -0.94 2.11 11.43
C LEU A 26 -0.37 3.35 12.08
N HIS A 27 0.49 4.07 11.35
CA HIS A 27 1.02 5.34 11.80
C HIS A 27 -0.12 6.39 11.88
N PRO A 28 -0.26 7.15 12.99
CA PRO A 28 -1.32 8.15 13.14
C PRO A 28 -1.33 9.21 12.03
N LEU A 29 -0.15 9.67 11.59
CA LEU A 29 -0.08 10.63 10.48
C LEU A 29 -0.55 10.04 9.15
N ALA A 30 -0.37 8.73 8.92
CA ALA A 30 -0.93 8.10 7.71
C ALA A 30 -2.47 8.11 7.75
N ILE A 31 -3.07 7.89 8.92
CA ILE A 31 -4.53 7.99 9.10
C ILE A 31 -4.97 9.43 8.85
N GLN A 32 -4.26 10.41 9.40
CA GLN A 32 -4.56 11.83 9.25
C GLN A 32 -4.54 12.26 7.77
N VAL A 33 -3.43 12.01 7.06
CA VAL A 33 -3.30 12.48 5.66
C VAL A 33 -4.24 11.74 4.70
N MET A 34 -4.60 10.48 4.98
CA MET A 34 -5.61 9.78 4.17
C MET A 34 -7.02 10.32 4.39
N LYS A 35 -7.33 10.77 5.62
CA LYS A 35 -8.61 11.44 5.92
C LYS A 35 -8.76 12.79 5.21
N GLU A 36 -7.66 13.51 4.96
CA GLU A 36 -7.68 14.74 4.14
C GLU A 36 -8.23 14.47 2.73
N ASP A 37 -8.01 13.26 2.19
CA ASP A 37 -8.55 12.79 0.91
C ASP A 37 -9.93 12.11 1.03
N GLY A 38 -10.55 12.11 2.22
CA GLY A 38 -11.83 11.45 2.48
C GLY A 38 -11.76 9.92 2.56
N ILE A 39 -10.56 9.33 2.65
CA ILE A 39 -10.37 7.87 2.74
C ILE A 39 -10.02 7.49 4.17
N ASP A 40 -10.95 6.81 4.86
CA ASP A 40 -10.68 6.30 6.19
C ASP A 40 -9.92 4.96 6.15
N ILE A 41 -8.72 4.95 6.72
CA ILE A 41 -7.90 3.74 6.88
C ILE A 41 -7.77 3.32 8.34
N ALA A 42 -8.43 3.99 9.30
CA ALA A 42 -8.23 3.73 10.72
C ALA A 42 -8.56 2.29 11.15
N SER A 43 -9.49 1.64 10.45
CA SER A 43 -9.86 0.23 10.67
C SER A 43 -9.13 -0.76 9.76
N ALA A 44 -8.18 -0.30 8.94
CA ALA A 44 -7.45 -1.19 8.05
C ALA A 44 -6.62 -2.20 8.85
N ARG A 45 -6.57 -3.44 8.36
CA ARG A 45 -5.85 -4.54 8.99
C ARG A 45 -4.69 -4.98 8.12
N ASN A 46 -3.61 -5.38 8.77
CA ASN A 46 -2.47 -6.04 8.16
C ASN A 46 -2.28 -7.43 8.77
N ILE A 47 -1.55 -8.27 8.04
CA ILE A 47 -1.04 -9.54 8.52
C ILE A 47 0.49 -9.51 8.48
N LEU A 48 1.14 -10.40 9.23
CA LEU A 48 2.58 -10.61 9.12
C LEU A 48 2.91 -11.43 7.88
N MET A 49 4.12 -11.29 7.34
CA MET A 49 4.57 -12.07 6.17
C MET A 49 4.39 -13.59 6.34
N GLN A 50 4.69 -14.11 7.53
CA GLN A 50 4.50 -15.53 7.86
C GLN A 50 3.03 -16.00 7.87
N GLN A 51 2.08 -15.07 7.82
CA GLN A 51 0.64 -15.33 7.81
C GLN A 51 0.03 -15.19 6.40
N ILE A 52 0.85 -14.91 5.38
CA ILE A 52 0.36 -14.85 4.00
C ILE A 52 -0.31 -16.18 3.66
N PRO A 53 -1.59 -16.17 3.25
CA PRO A 53 -2.27 -17.41 2.89
C PRO A 53 -1.69 -17.96 1.59
N SER A 54 -1.46 -19.27 1.55
CA SER A 54 -1.05 -20.00 0.35
C SER A 54 -2.16 -19.99 -0.70
N ARG A 55 -2.18 -18.96 -1.54
CA ARG A 55 -3.12 -18.78 -2.64
C ARG A 55 -2.46 -18.04 -3.80
N ARG A 56 -3.18 -17.95 -4.92
CA ARG A 56 -2.78 -17.14 -6.07
C ARG A 56 -3.14 -15.67 -5.84
N TYR A 57 -2.21 -14.79 -6.19
CA TYR A 57 -2.39 -13.35 -6.29
C TYR A 57 -2.12 -12.90 -7.72
N ASP A 58 -2.95 -12.02 -8.27
CA ASP A 58 -2.72 -11.47 -9.60
C ASP A 58 -1.62 -10.41 -9.58
N LEU A 59 -1.49 -9.67 -8.47
CA LEU A 59 -0.53 -8.60 -8.32
C LEU A 59 0.06 -8.60 -6.89
N LEU A 60 1.38 -8.55 -6.81
CA LEU A 60 2.13 -8.20 -5.62
C LEU A 60 2.76 -6.83 -5.81
N ILE A 61 2.61 -5.95 -4.82
CA ILE A 61 3.25 -4.62 -4.82
C ILE A 61 4.18 -4.54 -3.62
N ASN A 62 5.48 -4.36 -3.88
CA ASN A 62 6.49 -4.15 -2.85
C ASN A 62 6.73 -2.65 -2.65
N LEU A 63 6.52 -2.18 -1.42
CA LEU A 63 6.69 -0.76 -1.04
C LEU A 63 8.07 -0.42 -0.48
N THR A 64 8.85 -1.44 -0.12
CA THR A 64 10.10 -1.26 0.65
C THR A 64 11.34 -1.37 -0.23
N GLY A 65 11.21 -1.98 -1.41
CA GLY A 65 12.35 -2.38 -2.24
C GLY A 65 13.20 -3.50 -1.63
N GLU A 66 12.86 -3.98 -0.43
CA GLU A 66 13.55 -5.10 0.20
C GLU A 66 13.15 -6.40 -0.49
N THR A 67 14.10 -7.34 -0.53
CA THR A 67 13.84 -8.69 -1.01
C THR A 67 13.16 -9.51 0.07
N PHE A 68 12.18 -10.32 -0.31
CA PHE A 68 11.45 -11.20 0.60
C PHE A 68 11.15 -12.54 -0.07
N GLN A 69 10.83 -13.54 0.75
CA GLN A 69 10.44 -14.86 0.28
C GLN A 69 8.97 -15.11 0.58
N LEU A 70 8.19 -15.47 -0.44
CA LEU A 70 6.80 -15.87 -0.26
C LEU A 70 6.71 -17.29 0.34
N PRO A 71 5.65 -17.60 1.12
CA PRO A 71 5.43 -18.96 1.59
C PRO A 71 5.27 -19.94 0.43
N ASN A 72 5.71 -21.18 0.65
CA ASN A 72 5.53 -22.28 -0.29
C ASN A 72 4.05 -22.38 -0.71
N ASN A 73 3.81 -22.58 -2.01
CA ASN A 73 2.48 -22.63 -2.66
C ASN A 73 1.74 -21.28 -2.81
N THR A 74 2.38 -20.16 -2.50
CA THR A 74 1.89 -18.84 -2.94
C THR A 74 2.36 -18.60 -4.37
N THR A 75 1.45 -18.21 -5.27
CA THR A 75 1.80 -17.82 -6.65
C THR A 75 1.40 -16.39 -6.92
N VAL A 76 2.24 -15.68 -7.67
CA VAL A 76 2.02 -14.28 -8.05
C VAL A 76 2.18 -14.17 -9.56
N LEU A 77 1.22 -13.55 -10.24
CA LEU A 77 1.29 -13.36 -11.69
C LEU A 77 2.17 -12.16 -12.06
N GLU A 78 1.99 -11.02 -11.39
CA GLU A 78 2.75 -9.80 -11.61
C GLU A 78 3.35 -9.28 -10.29
N ILE A 79 4.61 -8.84 -10.35
CA ILE A 79 5.28 -8.14 -9.24
C ILE A 79 5.57 -6.72 -9.70
N ALA A 80 5.20 -5.74 -8.89
CA ALA A 80 5.55 -4.35 -9.07
C ALA A 80 6.28 -3.83 -7.83
N ASP A 81 7.36 -3.08 -8.04
CA ASP A 81 8.06 -2.35 -6.99
C ASP A 81 7.71 -0.87 -7.12
N ILE A 82 7.48 -0.21 -5.99
CA ILE A 82 7.37 1.24 -5.91
C ILE A 82 8.44 1.75 -4.93
N SER A 83 9.22 2.71 -5.38
CA SER A 83 10.14 3.46 -4.52
C SER A 83 9.39 4.64 -3.93
N ILE A 84 9.28 4.67 -2.60
CA ILE A 84 8.66 5.79 -1.87
C ILE A 84 9.77 6.67 -1.32
N SER A 85 9.68 7.97 -1.58
CA SER A 85 10.64 8.94 -1.07
C SER A 85 10.44 9.15 0.44
N TYR A 86 11.42 8.72 1.24
CA TYR A 86 11.42 8.91 2.70
C TYR A 86 12.75 9.54 3.14
N ASN A 87 12.67 10.56 3.98
CA ASN A 87 13.79 11.26 4.58
C ASN A 87 13.68 11.16 6.12
N ASP A 88 14.57 10.38 6.71
CA ASP A 88 14.63 10.10 8.14
C ASP A 88 15.25 11.24 8.97
N SER A 89 15.80 12.27 8.31
CA SER A 89 16.48 13.38 8.97
C SER A 89 15.52 14.49 9.43
N TYR A 90 14.25 14.44 9.04
CA TYR A 90 13.25 15.40 9.51
C TYR A 90 12.91 15.17 10.98
N SER A 91 12.93 16.25 11.76
CA SER A 91 12.62 16.23 13.19
C SER A 91 11.50 17.18 13.59
N ALA A 92 11.23 18.22 12.79
CA ALA A 92 10.11 19.11 13.01
C ALA A 92 8.80 18.44 12.59
N PHE A 93 7.77 18.57 13.43
CA PHE A 93 6.46 17.94 13.17
C PHE A 93 5.87 18.30 11.80
N GLU A 94 5.96 19.58 11.40
CA GLU A 94 5.42 20.03 10.10
C GLU A 94 6.16 19.40 8.92
N ASP A 95 7.48 19.23 9.01
CA ASP A 95 8.27 18.58 7.96
C ASP A 95 7.90 17.10 7.83
N ILE A 96 7.71 16.42 8.96
CA ILE A 96 7.27 15.01 9.01
C ILE A 96 5.85 14.91 8.43
N LEU A 97 4.92 15.77 8.85
CA LEU A 97 3.56 15.78 8.34
C LEU A 97 3.53 16.03 6.82
N GLN A 98 4.34 16.99 6.34
CA GLN A 98 4.46 17.27 4.91
C GLN A 98 5.05 16.09 4.15
N GLN A 99 6.03 15.38 4.71
CA GLN A 99 6.55 14.15 4.13
C GLN A 99 5.45 13.07 4.00
N PHE A 100 4.61 12.88 5.02
CA PHE A 100 3.47 11.95 4.93
C PHE A 100 2.49 12.33 3.81
N ARG A 101 2.26 13.63 3.57
CA ARG A 101 1.46 14.11 2.43
C ARG A 101 2.13 13.83 1.10
N ASN A 102 3.44 14.05 0.98
CA ASN A 102 4.18 13.76 -0.25
C ASN A 102 4.13 12.25 -0.59
N ILE A 103 4.37 11.40 0.41
CA ILE A 103 4.25 9.94 0.28
C ILE A 103 2.83 9.54 -0.12
N ARG A 104 1.81 10.18 0.45
CA ARG A 104 0.41 9.95 0.08
C ARG A 104 0.21 10.23 -1.42
N GLU A 105 0.72 11.35 -1.94
CA GLU A 105 0.60 11.69 -3.37
C GLU A 105 1.33 10.69 -4.27
N GLU A 106 2.56 10.28 -3.92
CA GLU A 106 3.31 9.25 -4.67
C GLU A 106 2.50 7.93 -4.75
N ILE A 107 1.97 7.48 -3.62
CA ILE A 107 1.13 6.28 -3.54
C ILE A 107 -0.17 6.44 -4.34
N LYS A 108 -0.78 7.63 -4.31
CA LYS A 108 -2.04 7.92 -5.00
C LYS A 108 -1.89 7.85 -6.51
N VAL A 109 -0.83 8.44 -7.06
CA VAL A 109 -0.50 8.36 -8.49
C VAL A 109 -0.38 6.89 -8.93
N PHE A 110 0.45 6.12 -8.22
CA PHE A 110 0.63 4.70 -8.50
C PHE A 110 -0.69 3.91 -8.42
N ALA A 111 -1.53 4.20 -7.43
CA ALA A 111 -2.81 3.54 -7.26
C ALA A 111 -3.80 3.83 -8.40
N ILE A 112 -3.84 5.08 -8.90
CA ILE A 112 -4.69 5.47 -10.04
C ILE A 112 -4.26 4.71 -11.29
N GLU A 113 -2.96 4.71 -11.60
CA GLU A 113 -2.40 4.01 -12.76
C GLU A 113 -2.68 2.50 -12.69
N THR A 114 -2.42 1.91 -11.53
CA THR A 114 -2.67 0.48 -11.29
C THR A 114 -4.17 0.14 -11.42
N ALA A 115 -5.04 0.93 -10.80
CA ALA A 115 -6.49 0.71 -10.89
C ALA A 115 -6.99 0.85 -12.35
N GLY A 116 -6.44 1.81 -13.11
CA GLY A 116 -6.73 1.98 -14.53
C GLY A 116 -6.31 0.77 -15.36
N LYS A 117 -5.07 0.30 -15.21
CA LYS A 117 -4.54 -0.89 -15.89
C LYS A 117 -5.42 -2.13 -15.65
N TYR A 118 -5.79 -2.38 -14.40
CA TYR A 118 -6.57 -3.56 -14.01
C TYR A 118 -8.08 -3.43 -14.26
N SER A 119 -8.57 -2.21 -14.50
CA SER A 119 -9.95 -1.99 -14.97
C SER A 119 -10.07 -2.21 -16.48
N ALA A 120 -9.04 -1.86 -17.25
CA ALA A 120 -9.01 -2.04 -18.70
C ALA A 120 -8.76 -3.49 -19.13
N ALA A 121 -8.00 -4.27 -18.35
CA ALA A 121 -7.69 -5.67 -18.64
C ALA A 121 -8.85 -6.67 -18.43
N GLN A 122 -10.06 -6.18 -18.07
CA GLN A 122 -11.28 -7.00 -17.89
C GLN A 122 -12.26 -6.90 -19.08
N LEU A 123 -11.86 -6.29 -20.21
CA LEU A 123 -12.56 -6.27 -21.49
C LEU A 123 -11.79 -7.07 -22.54
#